data_AF-A0A967GSL2-F1
#
_entry.id   AF-A0A967GSL2-F1
#
_cell.length_a   1.000
_cell.length_b   1.000
_cell.length_c   1.000
_cell.angle_alpha   90.00
_cell.angle_beta   90.00
_cell.angle_gamma   90.00
#
_symmetry.space_group_name_H-M   'P 1'
#
loop_
_entity.id
_entity.type
_entity.pdbx_description
1 polymer ?
#
loop_
_entity_poly.entity_id
_entity_poly.type
_entity_poly.pdbx_seq_one_letter_code
_entity_poly.pdbx_strand_id
1 'polypeptide(L)'
;ECASGRFREDLFYRLNVVPISLPPLRDRPEDIPLLAQHFLKYYRERIDVAAADFDPETMDLLCRYAWPGNVRELRNVVERILVLHSRDRTLLPAFLPEEFHNHR
;
A
#
# COMPACT_ATOMS: atom_id res chain seq x y z
N GLU A 1 12.51 4.48 -23.48
CA GLU A 1 12.08 3.13 -23.95
C GLU A 1 12.01 2.98 -25.48
N CYS A 2 11.72 4.03 -26.26
CA CYS A 2 11.68 3.97 -27.74
C CYS A 2 13.01 3.58 -28.43
N ALA A 3 14.17 3.92 -27.85
CA ALA A 3 15.48 3.59 -28.44
C ALA A 3 15.78 2.07 -28.55
N SER A 4 14.97 1.22 -27.90
CA SER A 4 15.14 -0.24 -27.91
C SER A 4 14.28 -0.97 -28.96
N GLY A 5 13.56 -0.26 -29.85
CA GLY A 5 12.72 -0.85 -30.90
C GLY A 5 11.47 -1.59 -30.40
N ARG A 6 11.22 -1.59 -29.10
CA ARG A 6 10.09 -2.31 -28.45
C ARG A 6 8.76 -1.58 -28.53
N PHE A 7 8.75 -0.32 -28.94
CA PHE A 7 7.53 0.49 -29.03
C PHE A 7 7.58 1.39 -30.26
N ARG A 8 6.48 1.38 -31.02
CA ARG A 8 6.32 2.20 -32.22
C ARG A 8 6.33 3.70 -31.86
N GLU A 9 7.24 4.45 -32.47
CA GLU A 9 7.41 5.88 -32.18
C GLU A 9 6.14 6.68 -32.48
N ASP A 10 5.47 6.43 -33.60
CA ASP A 10 4.24 7.12 -33.99
C ASP A 10 3.09 6.93 -32.99
N LEU A 11 3.03 5.76 -32.35
CA LEU A 11 2.06 5.45 -31.31
C LEU A 11 2.43 6.12 -29.97
N PHE A 12 3.71 6.19 -29.62
CA PHE A 12 4.18 6.91 -28.43
C PHE A 12 3.81 8.39 -28.48
N TYR A 13 4.03 9.05 -29.63
CA TYR A 13 3.69 10.47 -29.80
C TYR A 13 2.17 10.74 -29.77
N ARG A 14 1.32 9.77 -30.13
CA ARG A 14 -0.14 9.90 -30.05
C ARG A 14 -0.72 9.62 -28.66
N LEU A 15 -0.08 8.77 -27.87
CA LEU A 15 -0.54 8.44 -26.52
C LEU A 15 0.02 9.39 -25.46
N ASN A 16 1.19 9.97 -25.69
CA ASN A 16 1.91 10.77 -24.69
C ASN A 16 1.65 12.28 -24.85
N VAL A 17 0.40 12.67 -25.07
CA VAL A 17 0.01 14.09 -25.27
C VAL A 17 0.04 14.86 -23.94
N VAL A 18 -0.28 14.20 -22.83
CA VAL A 18 -0.11 14.74 -21.47
C VAL A 18 0.42 13.62 -20.57
N PRO A 19 1.73 13.59 -20.25
CA PRO A 19 2.28 12.57 -19.37
C PRO A 19 1.77 12.78 -17.93
N ILE A 20 1.10 11.77 -17.37
CA ILE A 20 0.77 11.71 -15.94
C ILE A 20 1.83 10.85 -15.27
N SER A 21 2.70 11.48 -14.49
CA SER A 21 3.64 10.75 -13.62
C SER A 21 2.94 10.45 -12.29
N LEU A 22 2.80 9.17 -11.96
CA LEU A 22 2.31 8.75 -10.65
C LEU A 22 3.52 8.59 -9.72
N PRO A 23 3.68 9.46 -8.70
CA PRO A 23 4.77 9.31 -7.75
C PRO A 23 4.58 8.00 -6.96
N PRO A 24 5.67 7.30 -6.64
CA PRO A 24 5.60 6.13 -5.77
C PRO A 24 5.15 6.52 -4.37
N LEU A 25 4.62 5.55 -3.62
CA LEU A 25 4.03 5.77 -2.31
C LEU A 25 5.06 6.29 -1.27
N ARG A 26 6.34 5.91 -1.43
CA ARG A 26 7.44 6.44 -0.60
C ARG A 26 7.66 7.94 -0.70
N ASP A 27 7.26 8.56 -1.81
CA ASP A 27 7.38 10.02 -2.00
C ASP A 27 6.15 10.74 -1.44
N ARG A 28 5.16 10.00 -0.90
CA ARG A 28 3.89 10.51 -0.36
C ARG A 28 3.48 9.75 0.91
N PRO A 29 4.30 9.76 1.98
CA PRO A 29 4.00 9.02 3.20
C PRO A 29 2.72 9.52 3.89
N GLU A 30 2.33 10.79 3.68
CA GLU A 30 1.10 11.37 4.24
C GLU A 30 -0.19 10.68 3.73
N ASP A 31 -0.14 10.03 2.56
CA ASP A 31 -1.27 9.30 1.98
C ASP A 31 -1.47 7.93 2.64
N ILE A 32 -0.43 7.37 3.29
CA ILE A 32 -0.43 6.00 3.82
C ILE A 32 -1.55 5.81 4.85
N PRO A 33 -1.75 6.68 5.86
CA PRO A 33 -2.83 6.52 6.82
C PRO A 33 -4.20 6.49 6.17
N LEU A 34 -4.45 7.38 5.19
CA LEU A 34 -5.73 7.45 4.50
C LEU A 34 -6.01 6.17 3.70
N LEU A 35 -5.00 5.67 2.97
CA LEU A 35 -5.10 4.45 2.18
C LEU A 35 -5.26 3.21 3.07
N ALA A 36 -4.49 3.11 4.15
CA ALA A 36 -4.57 2.01 5.11
C ALA A 36 -5.96 1.93 5.75
N GLN A 37 -6.52 3.08 6.17
CA GLN A 37 -7.88 3.17 6.70
C GLN A 37 -8.94 2.80 5.67
N HIS A 38 -8.77 3.24 4.41
CA HIS A 38 -9.66 2.86 3.33
C HIS A 38 -9.68 1.34 3.13
N PHE A 39 -8.51 0.68 3.09
CA PHE A 39 -8.44 -0.78 2.95
C PHE A 39 -9.00 -1.51 4.17
N LEU A 40 -8.71 -1.04 5.39
CA LEU A 40 -9.29 -1.60 6.61
C LEU A 40 -10.83 -1.63 6.52
N LYS A 41 -11.44 -0.49 6.18
CA LYS A 41 -12.89 -0.39 6.02
C LYS A 41 -13.40 -1.30 4.90
N TYR A 42 -12.75 -1.27 3.73
CA TYR A 42 -13.12 -2.07 2.57
C TYR A 42 -13.15 -3.58 2.88
N TYR A 43 -12.13 -4.09 3.58
CA TYR A 43 -12.06 -5.50 3.93
C TYR A 43 -13.00 -5.84 5.09
N ARG A 44 -13.17 -4.96 6.07
CA ARG A 44 -14.11 -5.19 7.17
C ARG A 44 -15.53 -5.49 6.69
N GLU A 45 -15.98 -4.79 5.66
CA GLU A 45 -17.29 -5.02 5.05
C GLU A 45 -17.41 -6.34 4.28
N ARG A 46 -16.27 -6.96 3.89
CA ARG A 46 -16.22 -8.13 3.00
C ARG A 46 -15.88 -9.45 3.71
N ILE A 47 -15.09 -9.39 4.78
CA ILE A 47 -14.53 -10.58 5.45
C ILE A 47 -14.91 -10.71 6.94
N ASP A 48 -15.91 -9.94 7.41
CA ASP A 48 -16.46 -10.00 8.78
C ASP A 48 -15.39 -10.04 9.88
N VAL A 49 -14.51 -9.04 9.89
CA VAL A 49 -13.41 -8.92 10.87
C VAL A 49 -13.77 -7.95 11.99
N ALA A 50 -13.27 -8.24 13.19
CA ALA A 50 -13.49 -7.46 14.41
C ALA A 50 -12.57 -6.23 14.54
N ALA A 51 -11.53 -6.13 13.71
CA ALA A 51 -10.57 -5.04 13.77
C ALA A 51 -11.26 -3.68 13.54
N ALA A 52 -11.10 -2.79 14.52
CA ALA A 52 -11.67 -1.46 14.53
C ALA A 52 -10.67 -0.42 14.00
N ASP A 53 -9.38 -0.57 14.33
CA ASP A 53 -8.34 0.40 13.96
C ASP A 53 -6.92 -0.19 14.03
N PHE A 54 -5.94 0.58 13.56
CA PHE A 54 -4.51 0.31 13.72
C PHE A 54 -4.00 0.88 15.06
N ASP A 55 -3.08 0.17 15.70
CA ASP A 55 -2.29 0.76 16.78
C ASP A 55 -1.43 1.93 16.25
N PRO A 56 -1.22 3.01 17.02
CA PRO A 56 -0.38 4.13 16.59
C PRO A 56 1.04 3.73 16.17
N GLU A 57 1.65 2.74 16.85
CA GLU A 57 2.97 2.22 16.49
C GLU A 57 2.91 1.44 15.17
N THR A 58 1.84 0.67 14.94
CA THR A 58 1.61 0.00 13.64
C THR A 58 1.52 1.02 12.51
N MET A 59 0.78 2.12 12.72
CA MET A 59 0.64 3.17 11.71
C MET A 59 1.98 3.86 11.42
N ASP A 60 2.78 4.14 12.45
CA ASP A 60 4.12 4.72 12.29
C ASP A 60 5.05 3.79 11.50
N LEU A 61 5.03 2.47 11.75
CA LEU A 61 5.78 1.49 10.98
C LEU A 61 5.34 1.44 9.50
N LEU A 62 4.02 1.48 9.24
CA LEU A 62 3.50 1.56 7.88
C LEU A 62 3.98 2.83 7.15
N CYS A 63 4.05 3.97 7.85
CA CYS A 63 4.50 5.24 7.29
C CYS A 63 6.01 5.28 6.98
N ARG A 64 6.83 4.52 7.73
CA ARG A 64 8.30 4.48 7.55
C ARG A 64 8.74 3.50 6.46
N TYR A 65 7.89 2.54 6.12
CA TYR A 65 8.24 1.53 5.13
C TYR A 65 8.30 2.12 3.70
N ALA A 66 9.24 1.64 2.89
CA ALA A 66 9.55 2.21 1.57
C ALA A 66 8.56 1.82 0.46
N TRP A 67 7.64 0.88 0.72
CA TRP A 67 6.60 0.43 -0.21
C TRP A 67 7.10 0.18 -1.65
N PRO A 68 8.06 -0.73 -1.88
CA PRO A 68 8.56 -1.05 -3.23
C PRO A 68 7.46 -1.52 -4.19
N GLY A 69 6.38 -2.14 -3.68
CA GLY A 69 5.19 -2.52 -4.43
C GLY A 69 4.03 -1.51 -4.36
N ASN A 70 4.28 -0.30 -3.82
CA ASN A 70 3.35 0.82 -3.73
C ASN A 70 1.99 0.42 -3.09
N VAL A 71 0.90 1.03 -3.56
CA VAL A 71 -0.47 0.81 -3.09
C VAL A 71 -0.89 -0.66 -3.16
N ARG A 72 -0.37 -1.44 -4.13
CA ARG A 72 -0.69 -2.87 -4.24
C ARG A 72 -0.13 -3.66 -3.05
N GLU A 73 1.10 -3.37 -2.65
CA GLU A 73 1.72 -4.00 -1.49
C GLU A 73 1.01 -3.59 -0.20
N LEU A 74 0.71 -2.30 -0.01
CA LEU A 74 -0.05 -1.81 1.14
C LEU A 74 -1.39 -2.54 1.29
N ARG A 75 -2.17 -2.64 0.21
CA ARG A 75 -3.44 -3.36 0.21
C ARG A 75 -3.26 -4.82 0.63
N ASN A 76 -2.28 -5.52 0.03
CA ASN A 76 -2.03 -6.93 0.31
C ASN A 76 -1.61 -7.17 1.77
N VAL A 77 -0.79 -6.28 2.33
CA VAL A 77 -0.37 -6.34 3.74
C VAL A 77 -1.57 -6.17 4.66
N VAL A 78 -2.40 -5.14 4.44
CA VAL A 78 -3.62 -4.91 5.24
C VAL A 78 -4.59 -6.09 5.14
N GLU A 79 -4.84 -6.60 3.93
CA GLU A 79 -5.68 -7.78 3.71
C GLU A 79 -5.17 -9.00 4.47
N ARG A 80 -3.87 -9.29 4.34
CA ARG A 80 -3.24 -10.44 5.01
C ARG A 80 -3.38 -10.36 6.52
N ILE A 81 -3.13 -9.19 7.12
CA ILE A 81 -3.27 -8.99 8.57
C ILE A 81 -4.70 -9.25 9.00
N LEU A 82 -5.69 -8.70 8.29
CA LEU A 82 -7.10 -8.86 8.64
C LEU A 82 -7.59 -10.31 8.51
N VAL A 83 -7.10 -11.05 7.51
CA VAL A 83 -7.43 -12.48 7.35
C VAL A 83 -6.83 -13.31 8.48
N LEU A 84 -5.58 -13.03 8.88
CA LEU A 84 -4.87 -13.78 9.93
C LEU A 84 -5.34 -13.42 11.36
N HIS A 85 -5.73 -12.16 11.57
CA HIS A 85 -6.08 -11.57 12.87
C HIS A 85 -7.53 -11.07 12.91
N SER A 86 -8.44 -11.85 12.33
CA SER A 86 -9.85 -11.46 12.15
C SER A 86 -10.63 -11.19 13.44
N ARG A 87 -10.15 -11.68 14.59
CA ARG A 87 -10.81 -11.52 15.91
C ARG A 87 -10.22 -10.39 16.75
N ASP A 88 -9.07 -9.86 16.37
CA ASP A 88 -8.39 -8.80 17.11
C ASP A 88 -9.06 -7.45 16.82
N ARG A 89 -9.31 -6.66 17.87
CA ARG A 89 -9.95 -5.34 17.72
C ARG A 89 -9.00 -4.25 17.25
N THR A 90 -7.70 -4.43 17.45
CA THR A 90 -6.66 -3.45 17.12
C THR A 90 -5.52 -4.16 16.40
N LEU A 91 -5.07 -3.60 15.29
CA LEU A 91 -3.95 -4.17 14.53
C LEU A 91 -2.62 -3.73 15.16
N LEU A 92 -1.96 -4.66 15.84
CA LEU A 92 -0.73 -4.42 16.59
C LEU A 92 0.52 -4.54 15.72
N PRO A 93 1.66 -3.94 16.13
CA PRO A 93 2.91 -3.98 15.37
C PRO A 93 3.37 -5.41 15.09
N ALA A 94 3.17 -6.33 16.04
CA ALA A 94 3.54 -7.73 15.93
C ALA A 94 2.80 -8.50 14.83
N PHE A 95 1.74 -7.93 14.24
CA PHE A 95 1.02 -8.54 13.12
C PHE A 95 1.63 -8.16 11.77
N LEU A 96 2.50 -7.13 11.74
CA LEU A 96 3.22 -6.76 10.54
C LEU A 96 4.30 -7.81 10.22
N PRO A 97 4.58 -8.05 8.92
CA PRO A 97 5.71 -8.86 8.50
C PRO A 97 7.06 -8.36 9.05
N GLU A 98 8.06 -9.25 9.15
CA GLU A 98 9.39 -8.91 9.70
C GLU A 98 10.09 -7.77 8.96
N GLU A 99 9.79 -7.56 7.67
CA GLU A 99 10.39 -6.48 6.88
C GLU A 99 10.10 -5.10 7.49
N PHE A 100 8.96 -4.92 8.17
CA PHE A 100 8.58 -3.66 8.82
C PHE A 100 9.41 -3.36 10.07
N HIS A 101 10.02 -4.38 10.69
CA HIS A 101 10.79 -4.22 11.93
C HIS A 101 12.29 -4.02 11.68
N ASN A 102 12.80 -4.42 10.50
CA ASN A 102 14.21 -4.39 10.16
C ASN A 102 14.67 -3.07 9.50
N HIS A 103 13.74 -2.19 9.13
CA HIS A 103 14.03 -0.87 8.59
C HIS A 103 14.17 0.16 9.74
N ARG A 104 15.34 0.14 10.40
CA ARG A 104 15.83 1.26 11.21
C ARG A 104 16.70 2.20 10.38
#